data_AF-A0A151GGX9-F1
#
_entry.id   AF-A0A151GGX9-F1
#
_cell.length_a   1.000
_cell.length_b   1.000
_cell.length_c   1.000
_cell.angle_alpha   90.00
_cell.angle_beta   90.00
_cell.angle_gamma   90.00
#
_symmetry.space_group_name_H-M   'P 1'
#
loop_
_entity.id
_entity.type
_entity.pdbx_description
1 polymer ?
#
loop_
_entity_poly.entity_id
_entity_poly.type
_entity_poly.pdbx_seq_one_letter_code
_entity_poly.pdbx_strand_id
1 'polypeptide(L)'
;MHLSHLRPALLVPAVFLWVPAATAEMQAKLQWQFGRNNCNKVDGPCAGTDVYCGAFFAREYSSQDDCFNAYEERPANVTLDWESVKIDCQHLGDTLPESEPCAGTEGVCGRIENRSIRMACFESREKGPYLRQQNYPPCPDQVRNTEVCEGTEVWCRKLAQVAIYGSMPDCFARREKEANGVEGRTPWFFPLAADKCNGDVTEVCVGTVEYCDKVAKGAAAKNLNKEDRNAFLELARENKASDSAPEAATVALQHYYNETVKCLARREKRPFSIVYSPRCRGAMSTEDCMGSHAFCKLPASIKLYGSEAECLKLRQYPPRQIFEWRLPRADCRSASEWCRGTLRVCMKDVPRPLRKACLASRLAAPWYFRKPDGATRSKRDEVKATEESKGSAAWCFHHFGSDNYASTWDCLEAHGLPAQAMGEKLFDLAAEGVKNVLLDVGKNVTAQTVIRQIFEKNATAEETVPVINQNLHSFLDETRPRINSTLIRAAIERGLGRLADSPAS
;
A
#
# COMPACT_ATOMS: atom_id res chain seq x y z
N MET A 1 6.80 -90.07 -1.22
CA MET A 1 6.35 -89.80 -2.60
C MET A 1 7.42 -88.92 -3.25
N HIS A 2 8.47 -89.56 -3.81
CA HIS A 2 8.75 -89.73 -5.25
C HIS A 2 8.81 -88.40 -6.02
N LEU A 3 10.00 -87.87 -6.38
CA LEU A 3 10.98 -88.26 -7.42
C LEU A 3 10.53 -87.99 -8.87
N SER A 4 11.19 -86.98 -9.47
CA SER A 4 12.00 -87.09 -10.69
C SER A 4 11.51 -86.66 -12.09
N HIS A 5 12.51 -86.14 -12.84
CA HIS A 5 12.76 -86.22 -14.30
C HIS A 5 12.01 -85.24 -15.21
N LEU A 6 12.52 -84.74 -16.35
CA LEU A 6 13.82 -84.51 -17.02
C LEU A 6 13.46 -84.11 -18.47
N ARG A 7 14.24 -83.17 -19.07
CA ARG A 7 14.52 -82.99 -20.54
C ARG A 7 13.44 -82.38 -21.46
N PRO A 8 13.79 -81.89 -22.69
CA PRO A 8 15.12 -81.63 -23.28
C PRO A 8 15.29 -80.23 -23.93
N ALA A 9 16.54 -79.95 -24.27
CA ALA A 9 16.99 -78.89 -25.16
C ALA A 9 16.53 -79.08 -26.61
N LEU A 10 16.22 -77.97 -27.29
CA LEU A 10 16.27 -77.82 -28.74
C LEU A 10 17.07 -76.56 -29.06
N LEU A 11 18.31 -76.78 -29.50
CA LEU A 11 19.14 -75.79 -30.18
C LEU A 11 18.62 -75.64 -31.61
N VAL A 12 18.18 -74.43 -31.97
CA VAL A 12 18.02 -74.01 -33.36
C VAL A 12 19.00 -72.86 -33.60
N PRO A 13 19.94 -72.96 -34.55
CA PRO A 13 20.77 -71.85 -34.96
C PRO A 13 19.94 -70.97 -35.92
N ALA A 14 19.25 -69.97 -35.40
CA ALA A 14 18.67 -68.91 -36.22
C ALA A 14 19.74 -67.85 -36.47
N VAL A 15 20.17 -67.78 -37.72
CA VAL A 15 21.02 -66.74 -38.29
C VAL A 15 20.39 -65.38 -38.00
N PHE A 16 20.91 -64.66 -37.00
CA PHE A 16 20.57 -63.26 -36.77
C PHE A 16 21.26 -62.42 -37.86
N LEU A 17 20.51 -62.13 -38.92
CA LEU A 17 20.75 -60.97 -39.74
C LEU A 17 20.51 -59.73 -38.86
N TRP A 18 21.59 -59.17 -38.32
CA TRP A 18 21.61 -57.83 -37.73
C TRP A 18 21.31 -56.82 -38.83
N VAL A 19 20.03 -56.59 -39.09
CA VAL A 19 19.58 -55.30 -39.61
C VAL A 19 19.48 -54.41 -38.37
N PRO A 20 20.26 -53.31 -38.25
CA PRO A 20 19.94 -52.29 -37.28
C PRO A 20 18.60 -51.71 -37.71
N ALA A 21 17.51 -52.28 -37.19
CA ALA A 21 16.26 -51.60 -37.11
C ALA A 21 16.53 -50.41 -36.18
N ALA A 22 16.86 -49.27 -36.77
CA ALA A 22 16.65 -47.99 -36.14
C ALA A 22 15.13 -47.88 -35.94
N THR A 23 14.64 -48.53 -34.89
CA THR A 23 13.33 -48.25 -34.33
C THR A 23 13.44 -46.80 -33.89
N ALA A 24 12.92 -45.90 -34.72
CA ALA A 24 12.57 -44.56 -34.29
C ALA A 24 11.53 -44.75 -33.17
N GLU A 25 12.03 -44.97 -31.97
CA GLU A 25 11.24 -44.98 -30.76
C GLU A 25 10.69 -43.56 -30.67
N MET A 26 9.41 -43.41 -31.06
CA MET A 26 8.70 -42.14 -30.90
C MET A 26 8.69 -41.86 -29.41
N GLN A 27 9.66 -41.08 -28.94
CA GLN A 27 9.67 -40.59 -27.57
C GLN A 27 8.36 -39.87 -27.35
N ALA A 28 7.59 -40.34 -26.38
CA ALA A 28 6.35 -39.69 -26.00
C ALA A 28 6.68 -38.23 -25.64
N LYS A 29 5.97 -37.29 -26.27
CA LYS A 29 6.13 -35.87 -26.00
C LYS A 29 5.83 -35.57 -24.53
N LEU A 30 6.62 -34.68 -23.93
CA LEU A 30 6.43 -34.22 -22.56
C LEU A 30 5.24 -33.26 -22.49
N GLN A 31 4.44 -33.30 -21.41
CA GLN A 31 3.35 -32.35 -21.25
C GLN A 31 3.87 -30.93 -21.04
N TRP A 32 3.24 -29.95 -21.70
CA TRP A 32 3.57 -28.53 -21.53
C TRP A 32 3.42 -28.07 -20.08
N GLN A 33 4.41 -27.36 -19.53
CA GLN A 33 4.42 -26.88 -18.16
C GLN A 33 4.39 -25.35 -18.11
N PHE A 34 3.55 -24.78 -17.24
CA PHE A 34 3.47 -23.32 -17.03
C PHE A 34 4.38 -22.81 -15.90
N GLY A 35 5.08 -23.71 -15.22
CA GLY A 35 5.90 -23.40 -14.05
C GLY A 35 5.08 -23.28 -12.76
N ARG A 36 5.77 -23.25 -11.62
CA ARG A 36 5.18 -23.11 -10.30
C ARG A 36 5.85 -21.97 -9.55
N ASN A 37 5.06 -21.27 -8.73
CA ASN A 37 5.62 -20.31 -7.78
C ASN A 37 6.42 -21.06 -6.70
N ASN A 38 7.56 -20.50 -6.30
CA ASN A 38 8.41 -20.98 -5.19
C ASN A 38 9.04 -22.35 -5.38
N CYS A 39 9.84 -22.53 -6.44
CA CYS A 39 10.73 -23.68 -6.48
C CYS A 39 12.21 -23.29 -6.64
N ASN A 40 13.03 -24.16 -6.04
CA ASN A 40 14.46 -24.01 -5.82
C ASN A 40 15.29 -24.77 -6.86
N LYS A 41 14.65 -25.39 -7.86
CA LYS A 41 15.28 -26.18 -8.92
C LYS A 41 14.89 -25.65 -10.29
N VAL A 42 15.88 -25.60 -11.18
CA VAL A 42 15.69 -25.24 -12.59
C VAL A 42 15.36 -26.53 -13.36
N ASP A 43 14.10 -26.94 -13.33
CA ASP A 43 13.56 -28.01 -14.16
C ASP A 43 12.28 -27.55 -14.88
N GLY A 44 11.84 -28.31 -15.90
CA GLY A 44 10.65 -27.98 -16.69
C GLY A 44 9.39 -27.77 -15.84
N PRO A 45 9.06 -28.67 -14.89
CA PRO A 45 7.89 -28.52 -14.01
C PRO A 45 7.94 -27.27 -13.13
N CYS A 46 9.12 -26.86 -12.67
CA CYS A 46 9.27 -25.66 -11.84
C CYS A 46 9.30 -24.37 -12.66
N ALA A 47 10.19 -24.27 -13.64
CA ALA A 47 10.43 -23.05 -14.40
C ALA A 47 9.33 -22.78 -15.43
N GLY A 48 8.68 -23.84 -15.91
CA GLY A 48 7.79 -23.81 -17.07
C GLY A 48 8.58 -24.03 -18.36
N THR A 49 7.91 -24.57 -19.38
CA THR A 49 8.50 -24.91 -20.68
C THR A 49 9.09 -23.68 -21.38
N ASP A 50 8.42 -22.52 -21.31
CA ASP A 50 8.91 -21.27 -21.91
C ASP A 50 10.25 -20.81 -21.31
N VAL A 51 10.36 -20.80 -19.98
CA VAL A 51 11.60 -20.40 -19.28
C VAL A 51 12.68 -21.46 -19.50
N TYR A 52 12.34 -22.73 -19.33
CA TYR A 52 13.29 -23.83 -19.44
C TYR A 52 13.87 -23.92 -20.85
N CYS A 53 13.04 -23.98 -21.89
CA CYS A 53 13.55 -24.04 -23.26
C CYS A 53 14.12 -22.70 -23.74
N GLY A 54 13.64 -21.56 -23.25
CA GLY A 54 14.19 -20.25 -23.61
C GLY A 54 15.59 -19.97 -23.03
N ALA A 55 15.92 -20.53 -21.86
CA ALA A 55 17.17 -20.17 -21.17
C ALA A 55 18.07 -21.35 -20.75
N PHE A 56 17.51 -22.55 -20.61
CA PHE A 56 18.21 -23.72 -20.06
C PHE A 56 18.26 -24.93 -20.99
N PHE A 57 17.78 -24.81 -22.24
CA PHE A 57 17.73 -25.92 -23.20
C PHE A 57 19.06 -26.67 -23.34
N ALA A 58 20.19 -25.95 -23.32
CA ALA A 58 21.53 -26.50 -23.56
C ALA A 58 21.98 -27.55 -22.52
N ARG A 59 21.21 -27.75 -21.45
CA ARG A 59 21.45 -28.83 -20.49
C ARG A 59 21.11 -30.21 -21.04
N GLU A 60 20.10 -30.30 -21.90
CA GLU A 60 19.51 -31.57 -22.35
C GLU A 60 19.24 -31.61 -23.86
N TYR A 61 19.24 -30.45 -24.53
CA TYR A 61 18.86 -30.30 -25.94
C TYR A 61 19.93 -29.55 -26.73
N SER A 62 20.06 -29.88 -28.02
CA SER A 62 21.00 -29.23 -28.94
C SER A 62 20.58 -27.83 -29.37
N SER A 63 19.29 -27.52 -29.33
CA SER A 63 18.73 -26.22 -29.70
C SER A 63 17.45 -25.91 -28.92
N GLN A 64 17.02 -24.64 -28.91
CA GLN A 64 15.73 -24.26 -28.33
C GLN A 64 14.56 -24.96 -29.03
N ASP A 65 14.62 -25.05 -30.36
CA ASP A 65 13.57 -25.69 -31.16
C ASP A 65 13.46 -27.18 -30.82
N ASP A 66 14.59 -27.89 -30.65
CA ASP A 66 14.59 -29.28 -30.19
C ASP A 66 13.93 -29.42 -28.82
N CYS A 67 14.22 -28.49 -27.91
CA CYS A 67 13.58 -28.45 -26.59
C CYS A 67 12.07 -28.26 -26.71
N PHE A 68 11.58 -27.26 -27.44
CA PHE A 68 10.14 -27.04 -27.59
C PHE A 68 9.44 -28.20 -28.32
N ASN A 69 10.09 -28.82 -29.31
CA ASN A 69 9.55 -29.96 -30.07
C ASN A 69 9.41 -31.24 -29.22
N ALA A 70 10.19 -31.36 -28.14
CA ALA A 70 10.08 -32.46 -27.18
C ALA A 70 8.81 -32.37 -26.32
N TYR A 71 8.13 -31.23 -26.28
CA TYR A 71 6.87 -31.05 -25.56
C TYR A 71 5.65 -31.16 -26.49
N GLU A 72 4.50 -31.44 -25.88
CA GLU A 72 3.18 -31.27 -26.48
C GLU A 72 2.96 -29.80 -26.86
N GLU A 73 2.00 -29.56 -27.76
CA GLU A 73 1.65 -28.19 -28.15
C GLU A 73 1.17 -27.38 -26.95
N ARG A 74 1.49 -26.09 -26.92
CA ARG A 74 1.04 -25.20 -25.85
C ARG A 74 -0.50 -25.18 -25.83
N PRO A 75 -1.15 -25.37 -24.67
CA PRO A 75 -2.60 -25.27 -24.56
C PRO A 75 -3.12 -23.90 -25.01
N ALA A 76 -3.95 -23.88 -26.05
CA ALA A 76 -4.49 -22.64 -26.63
C ALA A 76 -5.53 -21.93 -25.74
N ASN A 77 -6.07 -22.62 -24.73
CA ASN A 77 -7.11 -22.11 -23.82
C ASN A 77 -6.56 -21.60 -22.48
N VAL A 78 -5.23 -21.53 -22.32
CA VAL A 78 -4.59 -21.01 -21.11
C VAL A 78 -3.98 -19.65 -21.45
N THR A 79 -4.47 -18.62 -20.77
CA THR A 79 -3.88 -17.29 -20.77
C THR A 79 -3.21 -17.07 -19.42
N LEU A 80 -1.93 -16.73 -19.44
CA LEU A 80 -1.15 -16.39 -18.25
C LEU A 80 -1.17 -14.87 -18.03
N ASP A 81 -0.98 -14.44 -16.79
CA ASP A 81 -0.86 -13.01 -16.47
C ASP A 81 0.42 -12.43 -17.11
N TRP A 82 0.38 -11.13 -17.46
CA TRP A 82 1.58 -10.41 -17.87
C TRP A 82 2.42 -10.03 -16.65
N GLU A 83 3.66 -10.51 -16.59
CA GLU A 83 4.59 -10.18 -15.50
C GLU A 83 5.55 -9.06 -15.94
N SER A 84 5.59 -7.98 -15.18
CA SER A 84 6.61 -6.94 -15.32
C SER A 84 7.90 -7.35 -14.60
N VAL A 85 9.05 -6.87 -15.09
CA VAL A 85 10.35 -7.10 -14.45
C VAL A 85 10.31 -6.62 -12.99
N LYS A 86 10.61 -7.52 -12.04
CA LYS A 86 10.69 -7.18 -10.61
C LYS A 86 12.14 -6.83 -10.24
N ILE A 87 12.31 -5.63 -9.69
CA ILE A 87 13.63 -5.08 -9.33
C ILE A 87 14.31 -5.90 -8.23
N ASP A 88 13.52 -6.47 -7.31
CA ASP A 88 14.01 -7.04 -6.06
C ASP A 88 14.41 -8.53 -6.15
N CYS A 89 14.39 -9.11 -7.36
CA CYS A 89 14.74 -10.53 -7.53
C CYS A 89 16.23 -10.83 -7.36
N GLN A 90 17.08 -9.82 -7.18
CA GLN A 90 18.51 -10.02 -6.88
C GLN A 90 18.78 -10.36 -5.41
N HIS A 91 17.86 -10.02 -4.49
CA HIS A 91 18.06 -10.23 -3.05
C HIS A 91 17.36 -11.47 -2.49
N LEU A 92 16.42 -12.03 -3.26
CA LEU A 92 15.73 -13.26 -2.91
C LEU A 92 16.60 -14.45 -3.35
N GLY A 93 17.55 -14.85 -2.51
CA GLY A 93 18.45 -16.00 -2.71
C GLY A 93 17.75 -17.35 -2.96
N ASP A 94 16.42 -17.37 -2.97
CA ASP A 94 15.57 -18.54 -3.16
C ASP A 94 14.78 -18.53 -4.50
N THR A 95 14.76 -17.44 -5.26
CA THR A 95 14.08 -17.37 -6.56
C THR A 95 15.09 -17.39 -7.70
N LEU A 96 14.84 -18.25 -8.69
CA LEU A 96 15.62 -18.27 -9.92
C LEU A 96 15.49 -16.89 -10.60
N PRO A 97 16.60 -16.15 -10.82
CA PRO A 97 16.55 -14.82 -11.45
C PRO A 97 16.00 -14.86 -12.88
N GLU A 98 15.84 -16.06 -13.43
CA GLU A 98 15.33 -16.33 -14.77
C GLU A 98 13.87 -16.76 -14.81
N SER A 99 13.19 -16.88 -13.66
CA SER A 99 11.75 -17.14 -13.61
C SER A 99 10.95 -15.95 -14.17
N GLU A 100 9.79 -16.20 -14.77
CA GLU A 100 8.92 -15.14 -15.33
C GLU A 100 8.52 -14.08 -14.29
N PRO A 101 8.19 -14.41 -13.03
CA PRO A 101 7.93 -13.40 -12.00
C PRO A 101 9.10 -12.44 -11.74
N CYS A 102 10.32 -12.82 -12.09
CA CYS A 102 11.53 -12.01 -11.90
C CYS A 102 11.99 -11.33 -13.19
N ALA A 103 12.21 -12.12 -14.24
CA ALA A 103 12.66 -11.65 -15.54
C ALA A 103 11.58 -10.88 -16.32
N GLY A 104 10.31 -11.04 -15.94
CA GLY A 104 9.15 -10.54 -16.65
C GLY A 104 8.85 -11.33 -17.93
N THR A 105 7.64 -11.18 -18.45
CA THR A 105 7.18 -11.84 -19.67
C THR A 105 8.06 -11.51 -20.88
N GLU A 106 8.51 -10.25 -21.00
CA GLU A 106 9.43 -9.86 -22.08
C GLU A 106 10.81 -10.50 -21.94
N GLY A 107 11.31 -10.63 -20.71
CA GLY A 107 12.60 -11.28 -20.45
C GLY A 107 12.56 -12.77 -20.75
N VAL A 108 11.42 -13.43 -20.55
CA VAL A 108 11.24 -14.86 -20.86
C VAL A 108 10.98 -15.07 -22.35
N CYS A 109 9.91 -14.49 -22.90
CA CYS A 109 9.56 -14.68 -24.30
C CYS A 109 10.62 -14.11 -25.25
N GLY A 110 11.26 -12.99 -24.88
CA GLY A 110 12.29 -12.34 -25.69
C GLY A 110 13.57 -13.16 -25.89
N ARG A 111 13.83 -14.18 -25.06
CA ARG A 111 14.97 -15.09 -25.20
C ARG A 111 14.72 -16.23 -26.20
N ILE A 112 13.47 -16.45 -26.61
CA ILE A 112 13.13 -17.48 -27.58
C ILE A 112 13.58 -17.01 -28.96
N GLU A 113 14.53 -17.70 -29.59
CA GLU A 113 15.15 -17.31 -30.86
C GLU A 113 14.14 -17.43 -32.01
N ASN A 114 13.41 -18.53 -32.07
CA ASN A 114 12.40 -18.79 -33.08
C ASN A 114 11.22 -17.82 -32.95
N ARG A 115 11.05 -16.97 -33.96
CA ARG A 115 10.03 -15.91 -33.96
C ARG A 115 8.62 -16.45 -33.75
N SER A 116 8.27 -17.60 -34.36
CA SER A 116 6.92 -18.15 -34.26
C SER A 116 6.62 -18.63 -32.83
N ILE A 117 7.55 -19.34 -32.20
CA ILE A 117 7.42 -19.79 -30.81
C ILE A 117 7.42 -18.59 -29.84
N ARG A 118 8.25 -17.59 -30.11
CA ARG A 118 8.28 -16.32 -29.36
C ARG A 118 6.96 -15.56 -29.43
N MET A 119 6.37 -15.41 -30.62
CA MET A 119 5.09 -14.73 -30.76
C MET A 119 3.96 -15.50 -30.10
N ALA A 120 3.95 -16.83 -30.23
CA ALA A 120 3.03 -17.66 -29.48
C ALA A 120 3.20 -17.42 -27.97
N CYS A 121 4.44 -17.32 -27.46
CA CYS A 121 4.72 -17.06 -26.04
C CYS A 121 4.00 -15.79 -25.57
N PHE A 122 4.16 -14.68 -26.30
CA PHE A 122 3.41 -13.45 -26.03
C PHE A 122 1.89 -13.58 -26.19
N GLU A 123 1.40 -14.40 -27.12
CA GLU A 123 -0.05 -14.63 -27.33
C GLU A 123 -0.72 -15.41 -26.21
N SER A 124 0.04 -16.25 -25.53
CA SER A 124 -0.44 -16.99 -24.35
C SER A 124 -0.44 -16.17 -23.06
N ARG A 125 -0.08 -14.87 -23.10
CA ARG A 125 -0.21 -13.95 -21.97
C ARG A 125 -1.32 -12.95 -22.21
N GLU A 126 -1.87 -12.41 -21.13
CA GLU A 126 -2.60 -11.15 -21.17
C GLU A 126 -1.72 -10.05 -21.78
N LYS A 127 -2.34 -9.00 -22.32
CA LYS A 127 -1.55 -7.88 -22.84
C LYS A 127 -0.92 -7.13 -21.67
N GLY A 128 0.34 -6.71 -21.81
CA GLY A 128 0.98 -5.90 -20.79
C GLY A 128 0.33 -4.54 -20.64
N PRO A 129 0.38 -3.91 -19.45
CA PRO A 129 -0.17 -2.57 -19.29
C PRO A 129 0.56 -1.57 -20.20
N TYR A 130 -0.17 -0.64 -20.80
CA TYR A 130 0.46 0.51 -21.47
C TYR A 130 0.99 1.47 -20.41
N LEU A 131 2.30 1.51 -20.25
CA LEU A 131 2.99 2.39 -19.31
C LEU A 131 3.28 3.71 -20.02
N ARG A 132 2.49 4.76 -19.74
CA ARG A 132 2.94 6.11 -20.09
C ARG A 132 4.24 6.40 -19.32
N GLN A 133 5.16 7.16 -19.91
CA GLN A 133 6.36 7.61 -19.21
C GLN A 133 5.93 8.41 -17.97
N GLN A 134 5.81 7.73 -16.85
CA GLN A 134 5.49 8.40 -15.60
C GLN A 134 6.78 9.04 -15.13
N ASN A 135 6.69 10.31 -14.71
CA ASN A 135 7.67 10.93 -13.82
C ASN A 135 7.59 10.23 -12.45
N TYR A 136 7.74 8.90 -12.42
CA TYR A 136 7.90 8.08 -11.24
C TYR A 136 9.17 8.59 -10.50
N PRO A 137 9.30 8.38 -9.17
CA PRO A 137 10.56 8.65 -8.46
C PRO A 137 11.78 8.20 -9.28
N PRO A 138 12.95 8.85 -9.11
CA PRO A 138 14.11 8.58 -9.95
C PRO A 138 14.32 7.08 -10.05
N CYS A 139 14.13 6.56 -11.27
CA CYS A 139 14.32 5.14 -11.54
C CYS A 139 15.71 4.75 -11.09
N PRO A 140 15.85 3.72 -10.23
CA PRO A 140 17.16 3.20 -9.89
C PRO A 140 17.94 2.92 -11.16
N ASP A 141 19.26 3.15 -11.14
CA ASP A 141 20.12 3.00 -12.32
C ASP A 141 20.00 1.60 -12.96
N GLN A 142 19.75 0.60 -12.12
CA GLN A 142 19.54 -0.80 -12.49
C GLN A 142 18.33 -1.01 -13.41
N VAL A 143 17.29 -0.17 -13.32
CA VAL A 143 16.04 -0.31 -14.08
C VAL A 143 15.76 0.86 -15.00
N ARG A 144 16.70 1.79 -15.11
CA ARG A 144 16.57 2.99 -15.94
C ARG A 144 16.22 2.66 -17.40
N ASN A 145 16.67 1.50 -17.88
CA ASN A 145 16.42 1.01 -19.23
C ASN A 145 15.29 -0.03 -19.27
N THR A 146 14.24 0.11 -18.45
CA THR A 146 13.04 -0.77 -18.49
C THR A 146 11.82 0.01 -18.94
N GLU A 147 10.81 -0.68 -19.48
CA GLU A 147 9.55 -0.06 -19.88
C GLU A 147 8.88 0.71 -18.74
N VAL A 148 8.97 0.20 -17.51
CA VAL A 148 8.42 0.85 -16.30
C VAL A 148 9.00 2.25 -16.11
N CYS A 149 10.25 2.46 -16.51
CA CYS A 149 10.97 3.70 -16.31
C CYS A 149 10.88 4.66 -17.49
N GLU A 150 10.91 4.13 -18.70
CA GLU A 150 10.93 4.96 -19.92
C GLU A 150 9.54 5.18 -20.51
N GLY A 151 8.58 4.34 -20.15
CA GLY A 151 7.26 4.24 -20.77
C GLY A 151 7.27 3.41 -22.07
N THR A 152 6.14 2.78 -22.36
CA THR A 152 5.84 1.93 -23.51
C THR A 152 6.21 2.58 -24.84
N GLU A 153 5.99 3.90 -25.01
CA GLU A 153 6.29 4.55 -26.28
C GLU A 153 7.80 4.58 -26.56
N VAL A 154 8.61 4.99 -25.58
CA VAL A 154 10.07 4.99 -25.71
C VAL A 154 10.58 3.55 -25.79
N TRP A 155 10.00 2.66 -24.99
CA TRP A 155 10.33 1.25 -24.96
C TRP A 155 10.16 0.56 -26.32
N CYS A 156 8.96 0.62 -26.90
CA CYS A 156 8.65 -0.02 -28.18
C CYS A 156 9.41 0.58 -29.38
N ARG A 157 9.98 1.79 -29.24
CA ARG A 157 10.85 2.41 -30.26
C ARG A 157 12.29 1.90 -30.21
N LYS A 158 12.71 1.21 -29.14
CA LYS A 158 14.08 0.68 -29.05
C LYS A 158 14.30 -0.43 -30.07
N LEU A 159 15.48 -0.42 -30.70
CA LEU A 159 15.90 -1.45 -31.65
C LEU A 159 15.81 -2.87 -31.07
N ALA A 160 16.15 -3.03 -29.78
CA ALA A 160 16.03 -4.30 -29.09
C ALA A 160 14.58 -4.82 -29.03
N GLN A 161 13.60 -3.94 -28.78
CA GLN A 161 12.19 -4.32 -28.74
C GLN A 161 11.64 -4.60 -30.14
N VAL A 162 12.06 -3.81 -31.13
CA VAL A 162 11.74 -4.11 -32.54
C VAL A 162 12.29 -5.47 -32.96
N ALA A 163 13.47 -5.89 -32.48
CA ALA A 163 14.01 -7.22 -32.75
C ALA A 163 13.18 -8.34 -32.06
N ILE A 164 12.70 -8.11 -30.83
CA ILE A 164 11.88 -9.07 -30.09
C ILE A 164 10.50 -9.22 -30.75
N TYR A 165 9.77 -8.13 -30.95
CA TYR A 165 8.39 -8.16 -31.46
C TYR A 165 8.28 -8.23 -32.99
N GLY A 166 9.36 -7.89 -33.70
CA GLY A 166 9.42 -7.80 -35.16
C GLY A 166 9.06 -6.41 -35.70
N SER A 167 8.25 -5.63 -34.99
CA SER A 167 7.95 -4.24 -35.35
C SER A 167 7.49 -3.43 -34.14
N MET A 168 7.56 -2.10 -34.25
CA MET A 168 7.02 -1.20 -33.23
C MET A 168 5.48 -1.35 -33.08
N PRO A 169 4.66 -1.43 -34.16
CA PRO A 169 3.23 -1.73 -34.03
C PRO A 169 2.93 -3.06 -33.32
N ASP A 170 3.72 -4.11 -33.56
CA ASP A 170 3.53 -5.40 -32.88
C ASP A 170 3.82 -5.29 -31.38
N CYS A 171 4.84 -4.54 -30.98
CA CYS A 171 5.11 -4.23 -29.57
C CYS A 171 3.90 -3.53 -28.92
N PHE A 172 3.35 -2.49 -29.56
CA PHE A 172 2.15 -1.81 -29.07
C PHE A 172 0.91 -2.72 -29.04
N ALA A 173 0.75 -3.61 -30.01
CA ALA A 173 -0.36 -4.55 -30.05
C ALA A 173 -0.36 -5.54 -28.88
N ARG A 174 0.80 -5.76 -28.25
CA ARG A 174 1.01 -6.55 -27.02
C ARG A 174 0.82 -5.75 -25.74
N ARG A 175 0.34 -4.52 -25.84
CA ARG A 175 -0.10 -3.74 -24.68
C ARG A 175 -1.60 -3.58 -24.68
N GLU A 176 -2.16 -3.52 -23.47
CA GLU A 176 -3.52 -3.08 -23.28
C GLU A 176 -3.68 -1.74 -24.01
N LYS A 177 -4.79 -1.55 -24.70
CA LYS A 177 -5.14 -0.19 -25.11
C LYS A 177 -5.19 0.62 -23.85
N GLU A 178 -4.51 1.76 -23.84
CA GLU A 178 -4.38 2.64 -22.69
C GLU A 178 -5.70 2.70 -21.92
N ALA A 179 -5.77 1.93 -20.82
CA ALA A 179 -7.04 1.58 -20.21
C ALA A 179 -7.64 2.86 -19.63
N ASN A 180 -8.67 3.38 -20.29
CA ASN A 180 -9.40 4.59 -19.92
C ASN A 180 -8.65 5.91 -20.10
N GLY A 181 -7.75 6.00 -21.09
CA GLY A 181 -7.46 7.29 -21.69
C GLY A 181 -8.76 7.84 -22.27
N VAL A 182 -9.39 8.80 -21.59
CA VAL A 182 -10.34 9.70 -22.25
C VAL A 182 -9.56 10.24 -23.45
N GLU A 183 -9.90 9.78 -24.66
CA GLU A 183 -9.16 10.10 -25.88
C GLU A 183 -8.84 11.60 -25.88
N GLY A 184 -7.55 11.94 -25.97
CA GLY A 184 -7.08 13.33 -26.01
C GLY A 184 -6.64 13.95 -24.68
N ARG A 185 -6.55 13.21 -23.56
CA ARG A 185 -5.92 13.74 -22.33
C ARG A 185 -4.40 13.56 -22.31
N THR A 186 -3.67 14.65 -22.08
CA THR A 186 -2.21 14.63 -21.92
C THR A 186 -1.81 14.10 -20.53
N PRO A 187 -0.64 13.44 -20.38
CA PRO A 187 -0.19 12.94 -19.08
C PRO A 187 -0.07 14.05 -18.04
N TRP A 188 -0.16 13.68 -16.76
CA TRP A 188 0.15 14.58 -15.65
C TRP A 188 1.66 14.59 -15.38
N PHE A 189 2.29 15.76 -15.44
CA PHE A 189 3.72 15.94 -15.18
C PHE A 189 3.97 16.56 -13.80
N PHE A 190 4.85 15.93 -13.02
CA PHE A 190 5.45 16.56 -11.84
C PHE A 190 6.67 17.38 -12.26
N PRO A 191 6.97 18.51 -11.59
CA PRO A 191 8.13 19.33 -11.91
C PRO A 191 9.42 18.51 -11.80
N LEU A 192 10.27 18.62 -12.82
CA LEU A 192 11.62 18.08 -12.77
C LEU A 192 12.52 18.98 -11.91
N ALA A 193 13.67 18.44 -11.51
CA ALA A 193 14.68 19.24 -10.84
C ALA A 193 15.21 20.31 -11.81
N ALA A 194 15.42 21.53 -11.30
CA ALA A 194 15.71 22.71 -12.14
C ALA A 194 16.99 22.54 -13.00
N ASP A 195 17.97 21.80 -12.50
CA ASP A 195 19.21 21.43 -13.18
C ASP A 195 18.99 20.57 -14.42
N LYS A 196 17.88 19.83 -14.50
CA LYS A 196 17.54 18.99 -15.66
C LYS A 196 16.85 19.75 -16.79
N CYS A 197 16.37 20.95 -16.51
CA CYS A 197 15.51 21.68 -17.43
C CYS A 197 16.21 22.80 -18.20
N ASN A 198 17.41 23.21 -17.81
CA ASN A 198 18.16 24.27 -18.50
C ASN A 198 17.34 25.55 -18.78
N GLY A 199 16.37 25.87 -17.90
CA GLY A 199 15.44 27.00 -18.06
C GLY A 199 14.24 26.76 -18.98
N ASP A 200 14.04 25.54 -19.49
CA ASP A 200 12.87 25.18 -20.28
C ASP A 200 11.57 25.31 -19.46
N VAL A 201 10.56 25.91 -20.10
CA VAL A 201 9.22 26.15 -19.54
C VAL A 201 8.17 25.16 -20.04
N THR A 202 8.60 24.09 -20.71
CA THR A 202 7.72 22.98 -21.09
C THR A 202 7.01 22.36 -19.88
N GLU A 203 5.83 21.79 -20.13
CA GLU A 203 5.01 21.15 -19.07
C GLU A 203 5.76 20.05 -18.32
N VAL A 204 6.61 19.29 -19.03
CA VAL A 204 7.47 18.25 -18.44
C VAL A 204 8.41 18.86 -17.40
N CYS A 205 8.94 20.04 -17.67
CA CYS A 205 9.93 20.68 -16.83
C CYS A 205 9.33 21.38 -15.62
N VAL A 206 8.31 22.20 -15.82
CA VAL A 206 7.70 22.99 -14.74
C VAL A 206 6.60 22.24 -14.01
N GLY A 207 6.13 21.13 -14.56
CA GLY A 207 4.99 20.36 -14.07
C GLY A 207 3.65 20.93 -14.54
N THR A 208 2.63 20.07 -14.60
CA THR A 208 1.29 20.39 -15.12
C THR A 208 0.62 21.57 -14.43
N VAL A 209 0.74 21.69 -13.10
CA VAL A 209 0.10 22.79 -12.35
C VAL A 209 0.68 24.14 -12.74
N GLU A 210 2.01 24.27 -12.70
CA GLU A 210 2.71 25.52 -13.02
C GLU A 210 2.56 25.86 -14.51
N TYR A 211 2.59 24.84 -15.38
CA TYR A 211 2.33 25.03 -16.80
C TYR A 211 0.93 25.58 -17.05
N CYS A 212 -0.10 24.95 -16.49
CA CYS A 212 -1.48 25.41 -16.63
C CYS A 212 -1.70 26.79 -16.02
N ASP A 213 -1.06 27.10 -14.89
CA ASP A 213 -1.06 28.43 -14.29
C ASP A 213 -0.49 29.49 -15.24
N LYS A 214 0.68 29.23 -15.85
CA LYS A 214 1.32 30.14 -16.82
C LYS A 214 0.47 30.33 -18.06
N VAL A 215 -0.08 29.26 -18.62
CA VAL A 215 -0.96 29.30 -19.80
C VAL A 215 -2.21 30.12 -19.50
N ALA A 216 -2.86 29.87 -18.36
CA ALA A 216 -4.06 30.59 -17.96
C ALA A 216 -3.80 32.07 -17.67
N LYS A 217 -2.68 32.42 -17.02
CA LYS A 217 -2.26 33.82 -16.80
C LYS A 217 -2.03 34.54 -18.12
N GLY A 218 -1.35 33.89 -19.08
CA GLY A 218 -1.14 34.44 -20.41
C GLY A 218 -2.46 34.68 -21.16
N ALA A 219 -3.39 33.73 -21.10
CA ALA A 219 -4.70 33.84 -21.72
C ALA A 219 -5.55 34.97 -21.10
N ALA A 220 -5.56 35.09 -19.77
CA ALA A 220 -6.30 36.12 -19.05
C ALA A 220 -5.71 37.53 -19.28
N ALA A 221 -4.39 37.66 -19.39
CA ALA A 221 -3.72 38.95 -19.56
C ALA A 221 -3.69 39.48 -21.00
N LYS A 222 -4.05 38.67 -22.01
CA LYS A 222 -3.82 38.96 -23.44
C LYS A 222 -4.38 40.30 -23.91
N ASN A 223 -5.50 40.75 -23.37
CA ASN A 223 -6.23 41.95 -23.81
C ASN A 223 -6.24 43.07 -22.75
N LEU A 224 -5.48 42.94 -21.67
CA LEU A 224 -5.40 43.98 -20.64
C LEU A 224 -4.39 45.06 -21.03
N ASN A 225 -4.69 46.31 -20.68
CA ASN A 225 -3.68 47.36 -20.71
C ASN A 225 -2.61 47.09 -19.62
N LYS A 226 -1.52 47.87 -19.63
CA LYS A 226 -0.39 47.66 -18.72
C LYS A 226 -0.78 47.75 -17.24
N GLU A 227 -1.66 48.69 -16.88
CA GLU A 227 -2.09 48.93 -15.49
C GLU A 227 -2.97 47.78 -15.00
N ASP A 228 -4.01 47.43 -15.76
CA ASP A 228 -4.92 46.31 -15.45
C ASP A 228 -4.19 44.98 -15.42
N ARG A 229 -3.21 44.78 -16.32
CA ARG A 229 -2.38 43.57 -16.33
C ARG A 229 -1.56 43.43 -15.05
N ASN A 230 -0.96 44.52 -14.57
CA ASN A 230 -0.18 44.51 -13.33
C ASN A 230 -1.08 44.24 -12.13
N ALA A 231 -2.23 44.93 -12.05
CA ALA A 231 -3.24 44.69 -11.01
C ALA A 231 -3.72 43.23 -11.02
N PHE A 232 -4.02 42.67 -12.20
CA PHE A 232 -4.39 41.25 -12.35
C PHE A 232 -3.30 40.31 -11.83
N LEU A 233 -2.04 40.52 -12.23
CA LEU A 233 -0.93 39.66 -11.80
C LEU A 233 -0.72 39.73 -10.28
N GLU A 234 -0.93 40.89 -9.67
CA GLU A 234 -0.88 41.06 -8.22
C GLU A 234 -2.02 40.31 -7.52
N LEU A 235 -3.26 40.46 -7.97
CA LEU A 235 -4.42 39.71 -7.46
C LEU A 235 -4.25 38.20 -7.60
N ALA A 236 -3.72 37.74 -8.74
CA ALA A 236 -3.45 36.33 -8.99
C ALA A 236 -2.34 35.79 -8.09
N ARG A 237 -1.29 36.57 -7.82
CA ARG A 237 -0.20 36.21 -6.90
C ARG A 237 -0.69 36.11 -5.45
N GLU A 238 -1.50 37.06 -5.02
CA GLU A 238 -2.00 37.10 -3.64
C GLU A 238 -3.15 36.13 -3.39
N ASN A 239 -3.73 35.59 -4.47
CA ASN A 239 -4.95 34.80 -4.41
C ASN A 239 -6.04 35.53 -3.60
N LYS A 240 -6.16 36.85 -3.73
CA LYS A 240 -7.22 37.64 -3.10
C LYS A 240 -7.89 38.56 -4.11
N ALA A 241 -9.21 38.73 -3.99
CA ALA A 241 -9.89 39.84 -4.64
C ALA A 241 -9.64 41.09 -3.78
N SER A 242 -9.54 42.25 -4.41
CA SER A 242 -9.48 43.54 -3.72
C SER A 242 -10.66 44.39 -4.15
N ASP A 243 -11.37 44.97 -3.19
CA ASP A 243 -12.48 45.88 -3.47
C ASP A 243 -12.02 47.16 -4.20
N SER A 244 -10.71 47.45 -4.15
CA SER A 244 -10.09 48.58 -4.85
C SER A 244 -9.52 48.22 -6.22
N ALA A 245 -9.61 46.97 -6.66
CA ALA A 245 -9.03 46.56 -7.93
C ALA A 245 -9.86 47.04 -9.12
N PRO A 246 -9.23 47.39 -10.26
CA PRO A 246 -9.94 47.66 -11.50
C PRO A 246 -10.87 46.49 -11.87
N GLU A 247 -12.06 46.81 -12.40
CA GLU A 247 -13.06 45.81 -12.81
C GLU A 247 -12.47 44.83 -13.84
N ALA A 248 -11.71 45.35 -14.81
CA ALA A 248 -11.04 44.52 -15.83
C ALA A 248 -10.07 43.50 -15.22
N ALA A 249 -9.33 43.86 -14.17
CA ALA A 249 -8.43 42.96 -13.46
C ALA A 249 -9.20 41.85 -12.70
N THR A 250 -10.36 42.19 -12.13
CA THR A 250 -11.23 41.23 -11.44
C THR A 250 -11.88 40.25 -12.42
N VAL A 251 -12.35 40.72 -13.58
CA VAL A 251 -12.88 39.86 -14.66
C VAL A 251 -11.78 38.93 -15.20
N ALA A 252 -10.56 39.45 -15.39
CA ALA A 252 -9.42 38.65 -15.82
C ALA A 252 -9.03 37.58 -14.79
N LEU A 253 -9.14 37.88 -13.49
CA LEU A 253 -8.90 36.90 -12.43
C LEU A 253 -9.90 35.74 -12.50
N GLN A 254 -11.18 36.01 -12.75
CA GLN A 254 -12.19 34.96 -12.94
C GLN A 254 -11.90 34.12 -14.19
N HIS A 255 -11.51 34.76 -15.29
CA HIS A 255 -11.12 34.08 -16.53
C HIS A 255 -9.90 33.18 -16.31
N TYR A 256 -8.90 33.64 -15.56
CA TYR A 256 -7.72 32.86 -15.18
C TYR A 256 -8.07 31.56 -14.43
N TYR A 257 -8.97 31.61 -13.44
CA TYR A 257 -9.39 30.39 -12.73
C TYR A 257 -10.09 29.38 -13.67
N ASN A 258 -10.98 29.88 -14.52
CA ASN A 258 -11.67 29.05 -15.51
C ASN A 258 -10.71 28.38 -16.50
N GLU A 259 -9.74 29.13 -17.04
CA GLU A 259 -8.75 28.59 -17.97
C GLU A 259 -7.78 27.62 -17.28
N THR A 260 -7.45 27.84 -16.00
CA THR A 260 -6.63 26.90 -15.23
C THR A 260 -7.35 25.56 -15.08
N VAL A 261 -8.61 25.57 -14.63
CA VAL A 261 -9.40 24.33 -14.47
C VAL A 261 -9.60 23.62 -15.81
N LYS A 262 -9.89 24.35 -16.90
CA LYS A 262 -9.98 23.77 -18.25
C LYS A 262 -8.66 23.14 -18.69
N CYS A 263 -7.54 23.80 -18.43
CA CYS A 263 -6.22 23.26 -18.73
C CYS A 263 -5.99 21.95 -17.98
N LEU A 264 -6.23 21.92 -16.67
CA LEU A 264 -6.06 20.72 -15.84
C LEU A 264 -7.02 19.59 -16.21
N ALA A 265 -8.27 19.90 -16.59
CA ALA A 265 -9.26 18.90 -17.01
C ALA A 265 -8.92 18.19 -18.33
N ARG A 266 -8.05 18.80 -19.15
CA ARG A 266 -7.49 18.17 -20.36
C ARG A 266 -6.30 17.26 -20.06
N ARG A 267 -5.84 17.18 -18.81
CA ARG A 267 -4.80 16.25 -18.40
C ARG A 267 -5.41 15.01 -17.77
N GLU A 268 -4.64 13.95 -17.72
CA GLU A 268 -4.87 12.88 -16.77
C GLU A 268 -5.02 13.43 -15.36
N LYS A 269 -5.78 12.70 -14.55
CA LYS A 269 -5.94 13.08 -13.16
C LYS A 269 -4.61 12.94 -12.43
N ARG A 270 -4.29 13.93 -11.60
CA ARG A 270 -3.12 13.90 -10.71
C ARG A 270 -3.18 12.66 -9.81
N PRO A 271 -2.09 11.88 -9.65
CA PRO A 271 -2.05 10.81 -8.67
C PRO A 271 -2.45 11.32 -7.28
N PHE A 272 -3.33 10.58 -6.60
CA PHE A 272 -3.72 10.92 -5.24
C PHE A 272 -2.48 10.84 -4.33
N SER A 273 -2.27 11.87 -3.51
CA SER A 273 -1.19 11.89 -2.53
C SER A 273 -1.77 11.63 -1.14
N ILE A 274 -1.30 10.59 -0.46
CA ILE A 274 -1.53 10.44 0.98
C ILE A 274 -0.69 11.46 1.76
N VAL A 275 -1.01 11.65 3.03
CA VAL A 275 -0.17 12.48 3.91
C VAL A 275 1.23 11.86 3.95
N TYR A 276 2.24 12.67 3.65
CA TYR A 276 3.64 12.25 3.52
C TYR A 276 3.82 11.11 2.50
N SER A 277 3.34 11.31 1.28
CA SER A 277 3.52 10.32 0.20
C SER A 277 5.01 10.06 -0.11
N PRO A 278 5.36 8.96 -0.81
CA PRO A 278 6.74 8.70 -1.24
C PRO A 278 7.36 9.83 -2.09
N ARG A 279 6.53 10.70 -2.68
CA ARG A 279 6.96 11.89 -3.45
C ARG A 279 7.27 13.10 -2.56
N CYS A 280 6.95 13.06 -1.27
CA CYS A 280 7.21 14.15 -0.35
C CYS A 280 8.71 14.36 -0.15
N ARG A 281 9.18 15.58 -0.46
CA ARG A 281 10.58 16.00 -0.25
C ARG A 281 10.77 16.84 1.01
N GLY A 282 9.86 16.72 1.99
CA GLY A 282 9.91 17.40 3.28
C GLY A 282 9.23 18.77 3.35
N ALA A 283 8.79 19.34 2.22
CA ALA A 283 8.06 20.61 2.20
C ALA A 283 6.57 20.40 2.49
N MET A 284 6.17 20.54 3.77
CA MET A 284 4.79 20.28 4.24
C MET A 284 3.70 21.14 3.59
N SER A 285 4.05 22.21 2.87
CA SER A 285 3.11 23.02 2.08
C SER A 285 2.70 22.38 0.76
N THR A 286 3.39 21.33 0.31
CA THR A 286 3.13 20.66 -0.97
C THR A 286 2.07 19.57 -0.83
N GLU A 287 1.26 19.35 -1.88
CA GLU A 287 0.21 18.32 -1.91
C GLU A 287 0.78 16.91 -1.63
N ASP A 288 2.01 16.62 -2.07
CA ASP A 288 2.67 15.33 -1.82
C ASP A 288 3.01 15.09 -0.34
N CYS A 289 3.19 16.15 0.45
CA CYS A 289 3.52 16.06 1.87
C CYS A 289 2.30 16.18 2.77
N MET A 290 1.34 17.07 2.49
CA MET A 290 0.13 17.19 3.30
C MET A 290 -0.99 16.23 2.90
N GLY A 291 -0.91 15.66 1.69
CA GLY A 291 -1.94 14.81 1.11
C GLY A 291 -3.03 15.59 0.38
N SER A 292 -3.64 14.95 -0.63
CA SER A 292 -4.63 15.55 -1.52
C SER A 292 -5.87 16.08 -0.81
N HIS A 293 -6.35 15.39 0.23
CA HIS A 293 -7.47 15.91 1.04
C HIS A 293 -7.13 17.22 1.75
N ALA A 294 -6.01 17.26 2.49
CA ALA A 294 -5.61 18.46 3.22
C ALA A 294 -5.30 19.61 2.25
N PHE A 295 -4.65 19.30 1.12
CA PHE A 295 -4.34 20.26 0.09
C PHE A 295 -5.60 20.87 -0.54
N CYS A 296 -6.59 20.05 -0.89
CA CYS A 296 -7.84 20.55 -1.47
C CYS A 296 -8.71 21.36 -0.49
N LYS A 297 -8.42 21.30 0.82
CA LYS A 297 -9.03 22.15 1.85
C LYS A 297 -8.35 23.50 2.04
N LEU A 298 -7.15 23.70 1.47
CA LEU A 298 -6.46 24.98 1.60
C LEU A 298 -7.26 26.08 0.90
N PRO A 299 -7.35 27.30 1.47
CA PRO A 299 -8.03 28.42 0.82
C PRO A 299 -7.50 28.71 -0.60
N ALA A 300 -6.19 28.60 -0.81
CA ALA A 300 -5.58 28.79 -2.13
C ALA A 300 -6.05 27.73 -3.14
N SER A 301 -6.18 26.46 -2.71
CA SER A 301 -6.69 25.38 -3.56
C SER A 301 -8.17 25.57 -3.85
N ILE A 302 -8.99 25.85 -2.84
CA ILE A 302 -10.43 26.12 -3.04
C ILE A 302 -10.62 27.27 -4.02
N LYS A 303 -9.81 28.33 -3.92
CA LYS A 303 -9.87 29.44 -4.87
C LYS A 303 -9.50 29.03 -6.29
N LEU A 304 -8.45 28.22 -6.44
CA LEU A 304 -7.97 27.75 -7.75
C LEU A 304 -8.95 26.78 -8.43
N TYR A 305 -9.53 25.86 -7.67
CA TYR A 305 -10.37 24.76 -8.17
C TYR A 305 -11.88 25.01 -8.01
N GLY A 306 -12.28 26.07 -7.33
CA GLY A 306 -13.67 26.42 -7.00
C GLY A 306 -14.21 25.76 -5.72
N SER A 307 -13.86 24.50 -5.44
CA SER A 307 -14.23 23.81 -4.20
C SER A 307 -13.29 22.65 -3.87
N GLU A 308 -13.37 22.13 -2.64
CA GLU A 308 -12.65 20.89 -2.26
C GLU A 308 -13.06 19.71 -3.17
N ALA A 309 -14.35 19.58 -3.47
CA ALA A 309 -14.88 18.49 -4.29
C ALA A 309 -14.37 18.55 -5.74
N GLU A 310 -14.37 19.73 -6.36
CA GLU A 310 -13.82 19.92 -7.71
C GLU A 310 -12.31 19.69 -7.75
N CYS A 311 -11.58 20.13 -6.71
CA CYS A 311 -10.17 19.81 -6.55
C CYS A 311 -9.95 18.28 -6.54
N LEU A 312 -10.70 17.54 -5.73
CA LEU A 312 -10.59 16.08 -5.62
C LEU A 312 -11.00 15.34 -6.91
N LYS A 313 -11.96 15.86 -7.69
CA LYS A 313 -12.36 15.26 -8.99
C LYS A 313 -11.22 15.20 -10.01
N LEU A 314 -10.25 16.12 -9.92
CA LEU A 314 -9.05 16.17 -10.74
C LEU A 314 -7.92 15.26 -10.24
N ARG A 315 -8.14 14.49 -9.16
CA ARG A 315 -7.21 13.49 -8.64
C ARG A 315 -7.68 12.09 -9.00
N GLN A 316 -6.72 11.19 -9.14
CA GLN A 316 -6.99 9.76 -9.17
C GLN A 316 -7.67 9.35 -7.86
N TYR A 317 -8.31 8.18 -7.86
CA TYR A 317 -8.90 7.66 -6.63
C TYR A 317 -7.82 7.44 -5.57
N PRO A 318 -8.16 7.61 -4.28
CA PRO A 318 -7.26 7.21 -3.21
C PRO A 318 -6.80 5.77 -3.43
N PRO A 319 -5.51 5.47 -3.22
CA PRO A 319 -5.02 4.11 -3.37
C PRO A 319 -5.80 3.19 -2.43
N ARG A 320 -6.29 2.06 -2.96
CA ARG A 320 -6.94 1.03 -2.14
C ARG A 320 -5.95 0.34 -1.20
N GLN A 321 -4.70 0.24 -1.65
CA GLN A 321 -3.61 -0.33 -0.87
C GLN A 321 -3.15 0.67 0.18
N ILE A 322 -3.09 0.18 1.41
CA ILE A 322 -2.53 0.87 2.54
C ILE A 322 -1.01 0.68 2.48
N PHE A 323 -0.22 1.72 2.73
CA PHE A 323 1.24 1.65 2.64
C PHE A 323 1.82 0.83 3.78
N GLU A 324 2.91 0.11 3.54
CA GLU A 324 3.59 -0.64 4.60
C GLU A 324 4.15 0.29 5.69
N TRP A 325 4.04 -0.15 6.95
CA TRP A 325 4.73 0.49 8.06
C TRP A 325 6.25 0.33 7.92
N ARG A 326 7.00 1.41 8.04
CA ARG A 326 8.47 1.43 7.92
C ARG A 326 9.13 1.70 9.25
N LEU A 327 10.12 0.89 9.61
CA LEU A 327 11.03 1.17 10.72
C LEU A 327 12.15 2.13 10.26
N PRO A 328 12.69 2.96 11.16
CA PRO A 328 13.83 3.83 10.85
C PRO A 328 15.06 3.00 10.46
N ARG A 329 15.81 3.48 9.47
CA ARG A 329 17.07 2.87 9.02
C ARG A 329 18.27 3.68 9.52
N ALA A 330 19.21 3.03 10.18
CA ALA A 330 20.37 3.70 10.79
C ALA A 330 21.37 4.25 9.76
N ASP A 331 21.44 3.64 8.58
CA ASP A 331 22.34 3.96 7.47
C ASP A 331 21.81 5.08 6.56
N CYS A 332 20.63 5.63 6.84
CA CYS A 332 19.95 6.52 5.93
C CYS A 332 19.88 7.97 6.43
N ARG A 333 20.13 8.94 5.52
CA ARG A 333 20.12 10.40 5.81
C ARG A 333 19.00 11.19 5.13
N SER A 334 18.23 10.57 4.24
CA SER A 334 17.15 11.26 3.52
C SER A 334 15.98 11.63 4.45
N ALA A 335 15.20 12.63 4.06
CA ALA A 335 13.98 12.98 4.80
C ALA A 335 12.83 11.99 4.58
N SER A 336 12.97 10.99 3.70
CA SER A 336 11.87 10.09 3.34
C SER A 336 11.38 9.21 4.49
N GLU A 337 10.12 8.77 4.41
CA GLU A 337 9.54 7.80 5.36
C GLU A 337 10.30 6.48 5.38
N TRP A 338 10.78 6.02 4.21
CA TRP A 338 11.66 4.86 4.09
C TRP A 338 12.90 4.94 4.98
N CYS A 339 13.42 6.15 5.16
CA CYS A 339 14.63 6.43 5.89
C CYS A 339 14.38 6.62 7.38
N ARG A 340 13.40 7.48 7.69
CA ARG A 340 13.13 7.97 9.04
C ARG A 340 12.16 7.09 9.82
N GLY A 341 11.45 6.20 9.13
CA GLY A 341 10.37 5.37 9.67
C GLY A 341 9.03 6.12 9.75
N THR A 342 7.94 5.36 9.63
CA THR A 342 6.55 5.85 9.64
C THR A 342 6.22 6.59 10.92
N LEU A 343 6.58 6.04 12.08
CA LEU A 343 6.30 6.66 13.38
C LEU A 343 6.87 8.07 13.47
N ARG A 344 8.16 8.21 13.16
CA ARG A 344 8.85 9.49 13.24
C ARG A 344 8.27 10.51 12.27
N VAL A 345 7.99 10.09 11.04
CA VAL A 345 7.40 10.95 10.02
C VAL A 345 6.02 11.43 10.44
N CYS A 346 5.10 10.50 10.71
CA CYS A 346 3.72 10.84 11.03
C CYS A 346 3.60 11.59 12.37
N MET A 347 4.49 11.37 13.33
CA MET A 347 4.37 11.98 14.66
C MET A 347 5.25 13.21 14.88
N LYS A 348 6.36 13.37 14.15
CA LYS A 348 7.26 14.52 14.32
C LYS A 348 7.24 15.49 13.15
N ASP A 349 7.18 14.99 11.92
CA ASP A 349 7.29 15.84 10.72
C ASP A 349 5.92 16.32 10.23
N VAL A 350 4.88 15.52 10.46
CA VAL A 350 3.50 15.86 10.08
C VAL A 350 2.83 16.72 11.18
N PRO A 351 2.20 17.85 10.80
CA PRO A 351 1.42 18.68 11.73
C PRO A 351 0.34 17.89 12.45
N ARG A 352 0.10 18.23 13.73
CA ARG A 352 -0.84 17.51 14.62
C ARG A 352 -2.21 17.18 13.97
N PRO A 353 -2.86 18.09 13.23
CA PRO A 353 -4.17 17.80 12.60
C PRO A 353 -4.13 16.70 11.53
N LEU A 354 -2.97 16.41 10.95
CA LEU A 354 -2.82 15.46 9.84
C LEU A 354 -2.26 14.10 10.29
N ARG A 355 -1.84 13.95 11.55
CA ARG A 355 -1.17 12.72 12.04
C ARG A 355 -2.07 11.50 11.96
N LYS A 356 -3.34 11.64 12.34
CA LYS A 356 -4.32 10.53 12.26
C LYS A 356 -4.50 10.06 10.81
N ALA A 357 -4.63 11.00 9.87
CA ALA A 357 -4.72 10.67 8.44
C ALA A 357 -3.42 10.06 7.89
N CYS A 358 -2.26 10.48 8.41
CA CYS A 358 -0.97 9.87 8.10
C CYS A 358 -0.94 8.41 8.55
N LEU A 359 -1.19 8.13 9.84
CA LEU A 359 -1.17 6.77 10.37
C LEU A 359 -2.22 5.87 9.69
N ALA A 360 -3.44 6.38 9.46
CA ALA A 360 -4.53 5.62 8.84
C ALA A 360 -4.27 5.23 7.37
N SER A 361 -3.32 5.87 6.69
CA SER A 361 -2.93 5.47 5.34
C SER A 361 -1.75 4.47 5.32
N ARG A 362 -1.34 3.96 6.49
CA ARG A 362 -0.35 2.89 6.63
C ARG A 362 -0.97 1.66 7.30
N LEU A 363 -0.39 0.50 7.03
CA LEU A 363 -0.64 -0.69 7.82
C LEU A 363 -0.32 -0.37 9.28
N ALA A 364 -1.07 -1.00 10.19
CA ALA A 364 -0.81 -0.87 11.60
C ALA A 364 0.66 -1.18 11.92
N ALA A 365 1.23 -0.43 12.86
CA ALA A 365 2.57 -0.71 13.33
C ALA A 365 2.65 -2.16 13.86
N PRO A 366 3.79 -2.86 13.65
CA PRO A 366 3.97 -4.20 14.18
C PRO A 366 3.73 -4.23 15.69
N TRP A 367 2.96 -5.21 16.16
CA TRP A 367 2.71 -5.40 17.57
C TRP A 367 3.81 -6.27 18.19
N TYR A 368 4.53 -5.72 19.16
CA TYR A 368 5.58 -6.45 19.87
C TYR A 368 5.08 -6.91 21.24
N PHE A 369 5.17 -8.21 21.50
CA PHE A 369 4.99 -8.74 22.85
C PHE A 369 6.27 -8.56 23.67
N ARG A 370 6.11 -8.35 24.98
CA ARG A 370 7.24 -8.30 25.91
C ARG A 370 7.93 -9.67 25.93
N LYS A 371 9.24 -9.70 25.66
CA LYS A 371 9.99 -10.95 25.74
C LYS A 371 10.22 -11.35 27.22
N PRO A 372 10.01 -12.63 27.59
CA PRO A 372 10.09 -13.08 28.99
C PRO A 372 11.52 -13.03 29.57
N ASP A 373 12.54 -13.02 28.73
CA ASP A 373 13.97 -13.02 29.05
C ASP A 373 14.55 -11.61 29.34
N GLY A 374 13.75 -10.54 29.21
CA GLY A 374 14.19 -9.16 29.46
C GLY A 374 14.35 -8.74 30.92
N ALA A 375 14.02 -9.60 31.89
CA ALA A 375 13.93 -9.23 33.31
C ALA A 375 15.27 -8.95 34.02
N THR A 376 16.42 -9.16 33.37
CA THR A 376 17.76 -8.97 34.00
C THR A 376 18.62 -7.91 33.34
N ARG A 377 18.05 -7.00 32.54
CA ARG A 377 18.85 -5.88 31.99
C ARG A 377 19.17 -4.86 33.08
N SER A 378 20.43 -4.43 33.10
CA SER A 378 20.92 -3.44 34.06
C SER A 378 20.17 -2.11 33.86
N LYS A 379 20.02 -1.28 34.91
CA LYS A 379 19.43 0.07 34.80
C LYS A 379 20.09 0.95 33.71
N ARG A 380 21.32 0.63 33.27
CA ARG A 380 22.00 1.35 32.18
C ARG A 380 21.43 1.03 30.80
N ASP A 381 20.87 -0.16 30.60
CA ASP A 381 20.33 -0.57 29.30
C ASP A 381 18.92 -0.02 29.05
N GLU A 382 18.27 0.50 30.09
CA GLU A 382 16.92 1.04 30.04
C GLU A 382 16.81 2.31 29.18
N VAL A 383 17.91 3.06 29.04
CA VAL A 383 18.01 4.27 28.20
C VAL A 383 17.98 3.95 26.70
N LYS A 384 18.29 2.71 26.31
CA LYS A 384 18.32 2.27 24.90
C LYS A 384 17.26 1.21 24.58
N ALA A 385 16.34 0.96 25.50
CA ALA A 385 15.30 -0.02 25.27
C ALA A 385 14.44 0.41 24.07
N THR A 386 14.29 -0.49 23.11
CA THR A 386 13.42 -0.32 21.93
C THR A 386 12.01 -0.81 22.27
N GLU A 387 11.01 -0.39 21.49
CA GLU A 387 9.66 -0.92 21.59
C GLU A 387 9.64 -2.46 21.53
N GLU A 388 10.39 -3.04 20.59
CA GLU A 388 10.59 -4.49 20.45
C GLU A 388 11.03 -5.19 21.74
N SER A 389 11.79 -4.49 22.59
CA SER A 389 12.27 -5.04 23.86
C SER A 389 11.29 -4.87 25.03
N LYS A 390 10.50 -3.79 25.04
CA LYS A 390 9.52 -3.52 26.11
C LYS A 390 8.15 -4.13 25.82
N GLY A 391 7.84 -4.38 24.55
CA GLY A 391 6.50 -4.65 24.06
C GLY A 391 5.70 -3.37 23.81
N SER A 392 4.86 -3.37 22.79
CA SER A 392 4.11 -2.20 22.30
C SER A 392 3.17 -1.60 23.35
N ALA A 393 2.51 -2.45 24.16
CA ALA A 393 1.66 -1.97 25.25
C ALA A 393 2.44 -1.13 26.26
N ALA A 394 3.49 -1.70 26.86
CA ALA A 394 4.33 -0.99 27.83
C ALA A 394 5.03 0.22 27.20
N TRP A 395 5.45 0.11 25.93
CA TRP A 395 6.00 1.24 25.19
C TRP A 395 5.02 2.40 25.14
N CYS A 396 3.78 2.17 24.67
CA CYS A 396 2.75 3.18 24.61
C CYS A 396 2.44 3.80 25.98
N PHE A 397 2.37 3.00 27.04
CA PHE A 397 2.13 3.54 28.39
C PHE A 397 3.20 4.53 28.86
N HIS A 398 4.46 4.25 28.54
CA HIS A 398 5.59 5.02 29.05
C HIS A 398 6.09 6.10 28.08
N HIS A 399 5.84 5.96 26.77
CA HIS A 399 6.48 6.80 25.73
C HIS A 399 5.49 7.53 24.82
N PHE A 400 4.16 7.40 25.02
CA PHE A 400 3.20 8.11 24.15
C PHE A 400 3.50 9.63 24.07
N GLY A 401 3.87 10.25 25.19
CA GLY A 401 4.22 11.66 25.25
C GLY A 401 5.51 12.01 24.51
N SER A 402 6.57 11.21 24.66
CA SER A 402 7.84 11.43 23.95
C SER A 402 7.75 11.16 22.45
N ASP A 403 6.80 10.31 22.05
CA ASP A 403 6.49 10.00 20.66
C ASP A 403 5.38 10.90 20.08
N ASN A 404 4.99 11.95 20.81
CA ASN A 404 4.03 12.97 20.38
C ASN A 404 2.61 12.46 20.09
N TYR A 405 2.22 11.31 20.63
CA TYR A 405 0.82 10.88 20.64
C TYR A 405 0.01 11.78 21.59
N ALA A 406 -1.30 11.96 21.31
CA ALA A 406 -2.13 12.75 22.21
C ALA A 406 -2.48 11.98 23.49
N SER A 407 -2.50 10.66 23.42
CA SER A 407 -2.83 9.77 24.53
C SER A 407 -2.16 8.40 24.35
N THR A 408 -2.16 7.58 25.41
CA THR A 408 -1.80 6.16 25.31
C THR A 408 -2.69 5.42 24.33
N TRP A 409 -3.98 5.78 24.22
CA TRP A 409 -4.94 5.15 23.33
C TRP A 409 -4.61 5.40 21.86
N ASP A 410 -4.23 6.63 21.50
CA ASP A 410 -3.79 6.97 20.15
C ASP A 410 -2.57 6.12 19.75
N CYS A 411 -1.66 5.87 20.70
CA CYS A 411 -0.51 5.01 20.47
C CYS A 411 -0.94 3.57 20.21
N LEU A 412 -1.84 3.01 21.03
CA LEU A 412 -2.34 1.65 20.85
C LEU A 412 -3.10 1.49 19.52
N GLU A 413 -3.91 2.48 19.14
CA GLU A 413 -4.62 2.49 17.84
C GLU A 413 -3.68 2.52 16.64
N ALA A 414 -2.57 3.26 16.73
CA ALA A 414 -1.54 3.26 15.69
C ALA A 414 -0.89 1.87 15.50
N HIS A 415 -0.90 1.03 16.54
CA HIS A 415 -0.45 -0.37 16.50
C HIS A 415 -1.59 -1.35 16.20
N GLY A 416 -2.73 -0.85 15.71
CA GLY A 416 -3.85 -1.70 15.28
C GLY A 416 -4.70 -2.25 16.42
N LEU A 417 -4.47 -1.85 17.67
CA LEU A 417 -5.38 -2.16 18.76
C LEU A 417 -6.45 -1.07 18.86
N PRO A 418 -7.74 -1.37 18.59
CA PRO A 418 -8.83 -0.41 18.70
C PRO A 418 -9.17 -0.18 20.18
N ALA A 419 -8.20 0.31 20.94
CA ALA A 419 -8.20 0.28 22.40
C ALA A 419 -9.26 1.21 22.99
N GLN A 420 -9.63 2.29 22.30
CA GLN A 420 -10.78 3.10 22.67
C GLN A 420 -12.08 2.32 22.54
N ALA A 421 -12.34 1.70 21.37
CA ALA A 421 -13.55 0.90 21.16
C ALA A 421 -13.60 -0.33 22.08
N MET A 422 -12.45 -0.93 22.39
CA MET A 422 -12.33 -2.01 23.36
C MET A 422 -12.61 -1.52 24.78
N GLY A 423 -12.08 -0.35 25.14
CA GLY A 423 -12.31 0.30 26.43
C GLY A 423 -13.78 0.66 26.64
N GLU A 424 -14.44 1.21 25.63
CA GLU A 424 -15.89 1.49 25.63
C GLU A 424 -16.69 0.20 25.84
N LYS A 425 -16.40 -0.86 25.09
CA LYS A 425 -17.06 -2.18 25.28
C LYS A 425 -16.81 -2.79 26.65
N LEU A 426 -15.58 -2.71 27.17
CA LEU A 426 -15.26 -3.20 28.51
C LEU A 426 -15.96 -2.37 29.59
N PHE A 427 -16.06 -1.05 29.38
CA PHE A 427 -16.80 -0.17 30.27
C PHE A 427 -18.29 -0.49 30.25
N ASP A 428 -18.89 -0.74 29.10
CA ASP A 428 -20.30 -1.14 28.99
C ASP A 428 -20.58 -2.47 29.71
N LEU A 429 -19.70 -3.45 29.53
CA LEU A 429 -19.78 -4.75 30.23
C LEU A 429 -19.62 -4.58 31.75
N ALA A 430 -18.67 -3.76 32.18
CA ALA A 430 -18.45 -3.48 33.59
C ALA A 430 -19.62 -2.69 34.19
N ALA A 431 -20.16 -1.71 33.47
CA ALA A 431 -21.30 -0.91 33.88
C ALA A 431 -22.54 -1.79 34.09
N GLU A 432 -22.81 -2.74 33.19
CA GLU A 432 -23.91 -3.68 33.36
C GLU A 432 -23.68 -4.61 34.57
N GLY A 433 -22.45 -5.10 34.77
CA GLY A 433 -22.08 -5.87 35.96
C GLY A 433 -22.30 -5.10 37.27
N VAL A 434 -21.84 -3.84 37.32
CA VAL A 434 -22.00 -2.96 38.47
C VAL A 434 -23.47 -2.65 38.74
N LYS A 435 -24.25 -2.39 37.70
CA LYS A 435 -25.69 -2.18 37.79
C LYS A 435 -26.39 -3.37 38.43
N ASN A 436 -26.05 -4.59 38.03
CA ASN A 436 -26.63 -5.80 38.64
C ASN A 436 -26.27 -5.94 40.12
N VAL A 437 -25.02 -5.67 40.49
CA VAL A 437 -24.60 -5.65 41.91
C VAL A 437 -25.32 -4.57 42.70
N LEU A 438 -25.44 -3.36 42.17
CA LEU A 438 -26.17 -2.26 42.81
C LEU A 438 -27.64 -2.60 43.01
N LEU A 439 -28.28 -3.25 42.03
CA LEU A 439 -29.67 -3.69 42.13
C LEU A 439 -29.84 -4.75 43.23
N ASP A 440 -28.94 -5.72 43.32
CA ASP A 440 -29.03 -6.77 44.33
C ASP A 440 -28.73 -6.25 45.75
N VAL A 441 -27.74 -5.37 45.91
CA VAL A 441 -27.50 -4.70 47.19
C VAL A 441 -28.67 -3.79 47.55
N GLY A 442 -29.23 -3.06 46.58
CA GLY A 442 -30.43 -2.23 46.77
C GLY A 442 -31.65 -3.03 47.25
N LYS A 443 -31.88 -4.23 46.70
CA LYS A 443 -32.91 -5.16 47.21
C LYS A 443 -32.66 -5.54 48.66
N ASN A 444 -31.41 -5.85 49.04
CA ASN A 444 -31.06 -6.21 50.41
C ASN A 444 -31.23 -5.04 51.39
N VAL A 445 -30.79 -3.83 51.03
CA VAL A 445 -31.00 -2.60 51.82
C VAL A 445 -32.49 -2.34 52.01
N THR A 446 -33.28 -2.53 50.96
CA THR A 446 -34.74 -2.39 51.01
C THR A 446 -35.36 -3.42 51.95
N ALA A 447 -35.02 -4.70 51.79
CA ALA A 447 -35.54 -5.79 52.63
C ALA A 447 -35.19 -5.60 54.11
N GLN A 448 -33.94 -5.23 54.43
CA GLN A 448 -33.52 -4.94 55.80
C GLN A 448 -34.24 -3.73 56.37
N THR A 449 -34.44 -2.67 55.57
CA THR A 449 -35.18 -1.49 56.00
C THR A 449 -36.64 -1.84 56.31
N VAL A 450 -37.29 -2.63 55.45
CA VAL A 450 -38.67 -3.11 55.64
C VAL A 450 -38.77 -3.94 56.93
N ILE A 451 -37.90 -4.94 57.10
CA ILE A 451 -37.87 -5.79 58.30
C ILE A 451 -37.73 -4.92 59.55
N ARG A 452 -36.81 -3.95 59.52
CA ARG A 452 -36.58 -3.05 60.66
C ARG A 452 -37.80 -2.19 60.98
N GLN A 453 -38.43 -1.59 59.97
CA GLN A 453 -39.57 -0.70 60.18
C GLN A 453 -40.82 -1.46 60.66
N ILE A 454 -41.09 -2.64 60.10
CA ILE A 454 -42.25 -3.45 60.49
C ILE A 454 -42.03 -4.06 61.88
N PHE A 455 -40.91 -4.74 62.11
CA PHE A 455 -40.74 -5.52 63.35
C PHE A 455 -40.26 -4.70 64.55
N GLU A 456 -39.42 -3.68 64.34
CA GLU A 456 -38.91 -2.89 65.47
C GLU A 456 -39.80 -1.68 65.79
N LYS A 457 -40.43 -1.09 64.76
CA LYS A 457 -41.15 0.18 64.89
C LYS A 457 -42.66 0.07 64.69
N ASN A 458 -43.16 -1.12 64.30
CA ASN A 458 -44.56 -1.37 63.99
C ASN A 458 -45.13 -0.37 62.97
N ALA A 459 -44.29 0.08 62.04
CA ALA A 459 -44.63 1.12 61.07
C ALA A 459 -45.50 0.57 59.94
N THR A 460 -46.38 1.43 59.41
CA THR A 460 -47.21 1.11 58.25
C THR A 460 -46.42 1.17 56.95
N ALA A 461 -47.01 0.66 55.86
CA ALA A 461 -46.40 0.74 54.53
C ALA A 461 -46.16 2.21 54.09
N GLU A 462 -47.09 3.11 54.37
CA GLU A 462 -46.97 4.54 54.03
C GLU A 462 -45.80 5.22 54.77
N GLU A 463 -45.53 4.82 56.01
CA GLU A 463 -44.41 5.34 56.81
C GLU A 463 -43.07 4.69 56.42
N THR A 464 -43.09 3.45 55.91
CA THR A 464 -41.88 2.68 55.58
C THR A 464 -41.26 3.12 54.24
N VAL A 465 -42.09 3.49 53.25
CA VAL A 465 -41.62 3.85 51.89
C VAL A 465 -40.66 5.05 51.88
N PRO A 466 -40.92 6.18 52.57
CA PRO A 466 -39.98 7.30 52.63
C PRO A 466 -38.62 6.92 53.20
N VAL A 467 -38.58 6.02 54.19
CA VAL A 467 -37.33 5.56 54.83
C VAL A 467 -36.54 4.65 53.90
N ILE A 468 -37.21 3.78 53.12
CA ILE A 468 -36.56 2.99 52.07
C ILE A 468 -35.89 3.92 51.06
N ASN A 469 -36.62 4.94 50.58
CA ASN A 469 -36.09 5.89 49.60
C ASN A 469 -34.88 6.64 50.16
N GLN A 470 -34.94 7.10 51.40
CA GLN A 470 -33.82 7.77 52.07
C GLN A 470 -32.59 6.86 52.18
N ASN A 471 -32.77 5.61 52.63
CA ASN A 471 -31.66 4.66 52.78
C ASN A 471 -31.04 4.26 51.42
N LEU A 472 -31.86 4.10 50.38
CA LEU A 472 -31.39 3.87 49.02
C LEU A 472 -30.59 5.06 48.49
N HIS A 473 -31.05 6.30 48.73
CA HIS A 473 -30.31 7.50 48.35
C HIS A 473 -28.96 7.59 49.07
N SER A 474 -28.92 7.39 50.40
CA SER A 474 -27.67 7.38 51.16
C SER A 474 -26.71 6.29 50.67
N PHE A 475 -27.21 5.09 50.39
CA PHE A 475 -26.41 4.01 49.82
C PHE A 475 -25.81 4.40 48.45
N LEU A 476 -26.61 4.98 47.55
CA LEU A 476 -26.15 5.41 46.24
C LEU A 476 -25.13 6.55 46.33
N ASP A 477 -25.33 7.52 47.23
CA ASP A 477 -24.42 8.64 47.43
C ASP A 477 -23.07 8.20 48.01
N GLU A 478 -23.06 7.21 48.90
CA GLU A 478 -21.81 6.60 49.42
C GLU A 478 -21.09 5.74 48.38
N THR A 479 -21.86 5.05 47.52
CA THR A 479 -21.32 4.07 46.57
C THR A 479 -20.84 4.71 45.27
N ARG A 480 -21.50 5.79 44.82
CA ARG A 480 -21.14 6.54 43.59
C ARG A 480 -19.66 6.98 43.55
N PRO A 481 -19.08 7.64 44.57
CA PRO A 481 -17.68 8.03 44.53
C PRO A 481 -16.72 6.82 44.49
N ARG A 482 -17.08 5.71 45.15
CA ARG A 482 -16.28 4.47 45.14
C ARG A 482 -16.28 3.80 43.76
N ILE A 483 -17.43 3.77 43.09
CA ILE A 483 -17.55 3.27 41.71
C ILE A 483 -16.69 4.13 40.77
N ASN A 484 -16.85 5.45 40.82
CA ASN A 484 -16.12 6.35 39.93
C ASN A 484 -14.59 6.33 40.16
N SER A 485 -14.13 6.18 41.40
CA SER A 485 -12.69 6.11 41.71
C SER A 485 -12.06 4.75 41.39
N THR A 486 -12.81 3.66 41.57
CA THR A 486 -12.23 2.31 41.60
C THR A 486 -12.47 1.54 40.31
N LEU A 487 -13.63 1.67 39.67
CA LEU A 487 -13.95 0.84 38.50
C LEU A 487 -13.22 1.30 37.25
N ILE A 488 -13.25 2.60 36.95
CA ILE A 488 -12.65 3.10 35.70
C ILE A 488 -11.13 2.98 35.76
N ARG A 489 -10.52 3.43 36.85
CA ARG A 489 -9.07 3.42 36.97
C ARG A 489 -8.49 2.02 37.15
N ALA A 490 -9.05 1.20 38.05
CA ALA A 490 -8.48 -0.11 38.32
C ALA A 490 -8.78 -1.15 37.23
N ALA A 491 -9.92 -1.09 36.54
CA ALA A 491 -10.20 -2.00 35.43
C ALA A 491 -9.31 -1.71 34.22
N ILE A 492 -9.09 -0.43 33.90
CA ILE A 492 -8.20 -0.01 32.82
C ILE A 492 -6.73 -0.33 33.17
N GLU A 493 -6.25 0.06 34.35
CA GLU A 493 -4.86 -0.19 34.76
C GLU A 493 -4.58 -1.70 34.94
N ARG A 494 -5.48 -2.50 35.52
CA ARG A 494 -5.26 -3.96 35.68
C ARG A 494 -5.45 -4.74 34.38
N GLY A 495 -6.43 -4.39 33.55
CA GLY A 495 -6.68 -5.07 32.28
C GLY A 495 -5.50 -4.88 31.33
N LEU A 496 -5.02 -3.64 31.21
CA LEU A 496 -3.90 -3.31 30.33
C LEU A 496 -2.55 -3.71 30.90
N GLY A 497 -2.35 -3.62 32.22
CA GLY A 497 -1.15 -4.15 32.88
C GLY A 497 -1.00 -5.65 32.69
N ARG A 498 -2.09 -6.42 32.81
CA ARG A 498 -2.07 -7.87 32.53
C ARG A 498 -1.80 -8.20 31.06
N LEU A 499 -2.29 -7.38 30.13
CA LEU A 499 -1.94 -7.52 28.70
C LEU A 499 -0.47 -7.22 28.44
N ALA A 500 0.13 -6.27 29.16
CA ALA A 500 1.56 -5.93 29.03
C ALA A 500 2.49 -7.00 29.64
N ASP A 501 2.04 -7.73 30.66
CA ASP A 501 2.81 -8.76 31.37
C ASP A 501 2.53 -10.19 30.90
N SER A 502 1.53 -10.41 30.03
CA SER A 502 1.25 -11.74 29.52
C SER A 502 2.33 -12.17 28.53
N PRO A 503 3.03 -13.30 28.76
CA PRO A 503 3.94 -13.85 27.76
C PRO A 503 3.15 -14.24 26.51
N ALA A 504 3.76 -14.08 25.33
CA ALA A 504 3.21 -14.65 24.11
C ALA A 504 3.21 -16.18 24.25
N SER A 505 2.02 -16.76 24.30
CA SER A 505 1.79 -18.20 24.38
C SER A 505 2.03 -18.90 23.06
#